data_AF-A0A970WKY4-F1
#
_entry.id   AF-A0A970WKY4-F1
#
_cell.length_a   1.000
_cell.length_b   1.000
_cell.length_c   1.000
_cell.angle_alpha   90.00
_cell.angle_beta   90.00
_cell.angle_gamma   90.00
#
_symmetry.space_group_name_H-M   'P 1'
#
loop_
_entity.id
_entity.type
_entity.pdbx_description
1 polymer ?
#
loop_
_entity_poly.entity_id
_entity_poly.type
_entity_poly.pdbx_seq_one_letter_code
_entity_poly.pdbx_strand_id
1 'polypeptide(L)'
;MAETVAKYMPSPEEIAGNDWLPDDELRIYSQEFGRTGFQGGLNWYRSGGIGGAEQELFADRTIDQPSIFISGASDWGSYQSPGALEQMQERACTDLRGVHMIDGAGHWVQQEQPEETSRLLIEFLRGSDHKNR
;
A
#
# COMPACT_ATOMS: atom_id res chain seq x y z
N MET A 1 21.07 9.30 5.13
CA MET A 1 19.66 9.16 4.66
C MET A 1 19.02 10.53 4.49
N ALA A 2 18.94 11.38 5.52
CA ALA A 2 18.44 12.76 5.42
C ALA A 2 19.17 13.60 4.35
N GLU A 3 20.51 13.55 4.32
CA GLU A 3 21.32 14.25 3.31
C GLU A 3 21.05 13.79 1.86
N THR A 4 20.72 12.51 1.68
CA THR A 4 20.45 11.91 0.35
C THR A 4 19.11 12.38 -0.21
N VAL A 5 18.13 12.58 0.66
CA VAL A 5 16.78 13.05 0.28
C VAL A 5 16.65 14.57 0.32
N ALA A 6 17.63 15.29 0.88
CA ALA A 6 17.59 16.75 1.02
C ALA A 6 17.32 17.49 -0.30
N LYS A 7 17.87 17.02 -1.42
CA LYS A 7 17.63 17.58 -2.76
C LYS A 7 16.21 17.39 -3.29
N TYR A 8 15.42 16.51 -2.65
CA TYR A 8 14.04 16.20 -3.00
C TYR A 8 13.07 16.63 -1.90
N MET A 9 13.54 17.40 -0.91
CA MET A 9 12.66 17.95 0.12
C MET A 9 11.67 18.92 -0.53
N PRO A 10 10.39 18.86 -0.16
CA PRO A 10 9.42 19.84 -0.60
C PRO A 10 9.81 21.24 -0.09
N SER A 11 9.48 22.25 -0.88
CA SER A 11 9.62 23.65 -0.52
C SER A 11 8.69 24.00 0.65
N PRO A 12 8.96 25.10 1.38
CA PRO A 12 8.08 25.55 2.46
C PRO A 12 6.63 25.80 2.02
N GLU A 13 6.42 26.22 0.77
CA GLU A 13 5.09 26.45 0.20
C GLU A 13 4.37 25.12 -0.04
N GLU A 14 5.05 24.11 -0.58
CA GLU A 14 4.50 22.75 -0.74
C GLU A 14 4.19 22.08 0.60
N ILE A 15 5.03 22.29 1.62
CA ILE A 15 4.76 21.81 2.98
C ILE A 15 3.52 22.50 3.57
N ALA A 16 3.41 23.83 3.40
CA ALA A 16 2.27 24.59 3.91
C ALA A 16 0.95 24.27 3.19
N GLY A 17 1.01 23.84 1.94
CA GLY A 17 -0.13 23.37 1.15
C GLY A 17 -0.40 21.87 1.25
N ASN A 18 0.27 21.14 2.15
CA ASN A 18 0.04 19.71 2.31
C ASN A 18 -1.22 19.46 3.15
N ASP A 19 -2.28 19.01 2.48
CA ASP A 19 -3.56 18.72 3.12
C ASP A 19 -3.70 17.27 3.62
N TRP A 20 -2.85 16.33 3.15
CA TRP A 20 -3.01 14.90 3.46
C TRP A 20 -2.14 14.41 4.63
N LEU A 21 -1.06 15.13 4.96
CA LEU A 21 -0.24 14.87 6.15
C LEU A 21 0.25 16.20 6.78
N PRO A 22 -0.67 17.03 7.30
CA PRO A 22 -0.30 18.25 8.00
C PRO A 22 0.49 17.97 9.30
N ASP A 23 1.07 19.02 9.88
CA ASP A 23 1.98 18.94 11.03
C ASP A 23 1.35 18.29 12.28
N ASP A 24 0.04 18.44 12.47
CA ASP A 24 -0.71 17.83 13.58
C ASP A 24 -0.92 16.33 13.37
N GLU A 25 -1.22 15.88 12.16
CA GLU A 25 -1.26 14.44 11.81
C GLU A 25 0.15 13.81 11.94
N LEU A 26 1.18 14.46 11.38
CA LEU A 26 2.57 14.00 11.51
C LEU A 26 3.01 13.89 12.98
N ARG A 27 2.53 14.80 13.84
CA ARG A 27 2.83 14.79 15.27
C ARG A 27 2.36 13.52 15.94
N ILE A 28 1.19 12.98 15.57
CA ILE A 28 0.67 11.71 16.11
C ILE A 28 1.69 10.58 15.86
N TYR A 29 2.13 10.41 14.61
CA TYR A 29 3.13 9.39 14.27
C TYR A 29 4.45 9.60 15.02
N SER A 30 4.94 10.85 15.10
CA SER A 30 6.19 11.16 15.79
C SER A 30 6.13 10.82 17.28
N GLN A 31 4.99 11.05 17.93
CA GLN A 31 4.76 10.75 19.35
C GLN A 31 4.68 9.24 19.58
N GLU A 32 3.96 8.52 18.71
CA GLU A 32 3.82 7.07 18.84
C GLU A 32 5.13 6.33 18.59
N PHE A 33 5.91 6.72 17.58
CA PHE A 33 7.27 6.19 17.38
C PHE A 33 8.23 6.63 18.49
N GLY A 34 8.06 7.82 19.06
CA GLY A 34 8.80 8.25 20.25
C GLY A 34 8.52 7.38 21.48
N ARG A 35 7.26 6.97 21.67
CA ARG A 35 6.81 6.13 22.79
C ARG A 35 7.18 4.66 22.63
N THR A 36 7.07 4.12 21.41
CA THR A 36 7.19 2.67 21.14
C THR A 36 8.54 2.28 20.54
N GLY A 37 9.27 3.23 19.97
CA GLY A 37 10.46 2.98 19.16
C GLY A 37 10.14 2.26 17.86
N PHE A 38 11.18 1.98 17.06
CA PHE A 38 11.03 1.32 15.76
C PHE A 38 11.20 -0.20 15.80
N GLN A 39 11.59 -0.76 16.95
CA GLN A 39 12.00 -2.17 17.05
C GLN A 39 10.88 -3.14 16.64
N GLY A 40 9.64 -2.88 17.03
CA GLY A 40 8.48 -3.71 16.67
C GLY A 40 8.27 -3.76 15.16
N GLY A 41 8.18 -2.60 14.51
CA GLY A 41 8.04 -2.52 13.05
C GLY A 41 9.23 -3.14 12.30
N LEU A 42 10.46 -2.88 12.75
CA LEU A 42 11.66 -3.43 12.12
C LEU A 42 11.81 -4.95 12.30
N ASN A 43 11.23 -5.53 13.36
CA ASN A 43 11.23 -6.99 13.52
C ASN A 43 10.46 -7.69 12.40
N TRP A 44 9.41 -7.08 11.85
CA TRP A 44 8.69 -7.65 10.71
C TRP A 44 9.63 -7.95 9.52
N TYR A 45 10.51 -7.00 9.19
CA TYR A 45 11.51 -7.16 8.14
C TYR A 45 12.56 -8.23 8.48
N ARG A 46 13.01 -8.29 9.74
CA ARG A 46 13.97 -9.32 10.20
C ARG A 46 13.37 -10.72 10.14
N SER A 47 12.06 -10.81 10.34
CA SER A 47 11.29 -12.05 10.32
C SER A 47 10.76 -12.42 8.95
N GLY A 48 10.92 -11.59 7.91
CA GLY A 48 10.33 -11.83 6.58
C GLY A 48 10.75 -13.14 5.90
N GLY A 49 11.86 -13.75 6.32
CA GLY A 49 12.29 -15.09 5.86
C GLY A 49 11.86 -16.26 6.76
N ILE A 50 11.25 -15.98 7.92
CA ILE A 50 10.74 -16.98 8.85
C ILE A 50 9.35 -17.42 8.37
N GLY A 51 9.09 -18.73 8.36
CA GLY A 51 7.83 -19.28 7.87
C GLY A 51 7.84 -19.66 6.39
N GLY A 52 8.95 -19.44 5.67
CA GLY A 52 9.04 -19.70 4.23
C GLY A 52 8.77 -21.16 3.85
N ALA A 53 9.32 -22.11 4.62
CA ALA A 53 9.09 -23.54 4.40
C ALA A 53 7.62 -23.93 4.66
N GLU A 54 6.98 -23.29 5.63
CA GLU A 54 5.56 -23.49 5.92
C GLU A 54 4.67 -22.90 4.81
N GLN A 55 5.08 -21.80 4.18
CA GLN A 55 4.37 -21.24 3.01
C GLN A 55 4.43 -22.16 1.79
N GLU A 56 5.44 -23.03 1.66
CA GLU A 56 5.51 -24.03 0.57
C GLU A 56 4.33 -25.01 0.59
N LEU A 57 3.68 -25.21 1.74
CA LEU A 57 2.45 -26.01 1.82
C LEU A 57 1.30 -25.41 0.99
N PHE A 58 1.37 -24.12 0.67
CA PHE A 58 0.42 -23.40 -0.15
C PHE A 58 0.96 -23.14 -1.57
N ALA A 59 2.12 -23.69 -1.94
CA ALA A 59 2.62 -23.60 -3.29
C ALA A 59 1.56 -24.07 -4.30
N ASP A 60 1.45 -23.33 -5.42
CA ASP A 60 0.46 -23.52 -6.48
C ASP A 60 -1.02 -23.41 -6.06
N ARG A 61 -1.32 -23.05 -4.80
CA ARG A 61 -2.68 -22.73 -4.38
C ARG A 61 -3.04 -21.31 -4.80
N THR A 62 -4.34 -21.08 -4.97
CA THR A 62 -4.90 -19.80 -5.33
C THR A 62 -5.61 -19.14 -4.15
N ILE A 63 -5.76 -17.83 -4.22
CA ILE A 63 -6.61 -17.02 -3.35
C ILE A 63 -7.99 -16.98 -4.00
N ASP A 64 -8.92 -17.76 -3.43
CA ASP A 64 -10.24 -17.95 -4.01
C ASP A 64 -11.29 -16.94 -3.49
N GLN A 65 -10.91 -16.11 -2.52
CA GLN A 65 -11.80 -15.11 -1.96
C GLN A 65 -11.94 -13.89 -2.89
N PRO A 66 -13.11 -13.23 -2.90
CA PRO A 66 -13.27 -11.92 -3.51
C PRO A 66 -12.15 -10.98 -3.08
N SER A 67 -11.45 -10.40 -4.04
CA SER A 67 -10.27 -9.56 -3.78
C SER A 67 -10.25 -8.33 -4.68
N ILE A 68 -9.65 -7.24 -4.20
CA ILE A 68 -9.27 -6.08 -5.00
C ILE A 68 -7.86 -5.64 -4.62
N PHE A 69 -7.18 -5.00 -5.56
CA PHE A 69 -5.89 -4.36 -5.32
C PHE A 69 -6.00 -2.86 -5.57
N ILE A 70 -5.52 -2.06 -4.63
CA ILE A 70 -5.50 -0.59 -4.71
C ILE A 70 -4.07 -0.14 -4.39
N SER A 71 -3.47 0.65 -5.29
CA SER A 71 -2.14 1.25 -5.13
C SER A 71 -2.14 2.66 -5.68
N GLY A 72 -1.27 3.53 -5.18
CA GLY A 72 -0.98 4.79 -5.87
C GLY A 72 -0.25 4.52 -7.18
N ALA A 73 -0.52 5.33 -8.21
CA ALA A 73 0.15 5.25 -9.50
C ALA A 73 1.65 5.58 -9.41
N SER A 74 2.07 6.33 -8.38
CA SER A 74 3.47 6.67 -8.12
C SER A 74 4.13 5.77 -7.07
N ASP A 75 3.47 4.69 -6.61
CA ASP A 75 4.06 3.77 -5.63
C ASP A 75 5.05 2.80 -6.29
N TRP A 76 6.30 2.80 -5.81
CA TRP A 76 7.31 1.82 -6.18
C TRP A 76 7.01 0.41 -5.65
N GLY A 77 6.24 0.29 -4.55
CA GLY A 77 5.87 -0.96 -3.90
C GLY A 77 5.34 -2.03 -4.87
N SER A 78 4.45 -1.62 -5.77
CA SER A 78 3.82 -2.47 -6.78
C SER A 78 4.80 -3.08 -7.79
N TYR A 79 6.02 -2.54 -7.88
CA TYR A 79 7.05 -2.97 -8.84
C TYR A 79 8.26 -3.67 -8.18
N GLN A 80 8.25 -3.85 -6.85
CA GLN A 80 9.38 -4.45 -6.13
C GLN A 80 9.65 -5.91 -6.52
N SER A 81 8.59 -6.65 -6.88
CA SER A 81 8.67 -8.03 -7.34
C SER A 81 8.21 -8.11 -8.79
N PRO A 82 9.14 -8.19 -9.76
CA PRO A 82 8.80 -8.25 -11.18
C PRO A 82 7.82 -9.40 -11.47
N GLY A 83 6.73 -9.11 -12.17
CA GLY A 83 5.72 -10.11 -12.54
C GLY A 83 4.69 -10.42 -11.45
N ALA A 84 4.82 -9.90 -10.23
CA ALA A 84 3.91 -10.25 -9.13
C ALA A 84 2.48 -9.72 -9.35
N LEU A 85 2.36 -8.49 -9.87
CA LEU A 85 1.06 -7.87 -10.17
C LEU A 85 0.36 -8.59 -11.32
N GLU A 86 1.10 -8.99 -12.34
CA GLU A 86 0.61 -9.80 -13.46
C GLU A 86 0.18 -11.19 -12.98
N GLN A 87 1.01 -11.87 -12.17
CA GLN A 87 0.68 -13.17 -11.60
C GLN A 87 -0.59 -13.13 -10.74
N MET A 88 -0.77 -12.07 -9.94
CA MET A 88 -1.96 -11.87 -9.13
C MET A 88 -3.23 -11.78 -10.00
N GLN A 89 -3.15 -11.04 -11.11
CA GLN A 89 -4.26 -10.85 -12.05
C GLN A 89 -4.57 -12.11 -12.87
N GLU A 90 -3.54 -12.82 -13.31
CA GLU A 90 -3.70 -13.92 -14.27
C GLU A 90 -3.99 -15.26 -13.59
N ARG A 91 -3.44 -15.49 -12.39
CA ARG A 91 -3.42 -16.84 -11.79
C ARG A 91 -3.64 -16.88 -10.29
N ALA A 92 -3.04 -15.98 -9.52
CA ALA A 92 -2.97 -16.17 -8.07
C ALA A 92 -4.33 -15.91 -7.39
N CYS A 93 -5.15 -14.98 -7.90
CA CYS A 93 -6.46 -14.67 -7.36
C CYS A 93 -7.57 -15.10 -8.33
N THR A 94 -8.45 -16.04 -7.95
CA THR A 94 -9.50 -16.53 -8.87
C THR A 94 -10.74 -15.64 -8.94
N ASP A 95 -10.96 -14.80 -7.92
CA ASP A 95 -12.02 -13.79 -7.88
C ASP A 95 -11.41 -12.39 -7.60
N LEU A 96 -10.47 -11.98 -8.45
CA LEU A 96 -9.96 -10.62 -8.45
C LEU A 96 -10.94 -9.70 -9.18
N ARG A 97 -11.55 -8.78 -8.44
CA ARG A 97 -12.63 -7.90 -8.93
C ARG A 97 -12.14 -6.54 -9.39
N GLY A 98 -10.87 -6.22 -9.20
CA GLY A 98 -10.32 -4.95 -9.63
C GLY A 98 -8.86 -4.75 -9.23
N VAL A 99 -8.13 -4.08 -10.12
CA VAL A 99 -6.79 -3.52 -9.87
C VAL A 99 -6.87 -2.04 -10.16
N HIS A 100 -6.63 -1.22 -9.15
CA HIS A 100 -6.81 0.22 -9.22
C HIS A 100 -5.48 0.92 -8.90
N MET A 101 -4.93 1.59 -9.92
CA MET A 101 -3.79 2.48 -9.78
C MET A 101 -4.32 3.91 -9.69
N ILE A 102 -4.25 4.52 -8.52
CA ILE A 102 -4.85 5.83 -8.24
C ILE A 102 -3.86 6.93 -8.61
N ASP A 103 -4.25 7.78 -9.56
CA ASP A 103 -3.47 8.97 -9.95
C ASP A 103 -3.34 9.96 -8.79
N GLY A 104 -2.20 10.64 -8.72
CA GLY A 104 -1.95 11.62 -7.65
C GLY A 104 -1.68 11.01 -6.27
N ALA A 105 -1.45 9.70 -6.19
CA ALA A 105 -1.02 9.00 -4.98
C ALA A 105 0.28 8.21 -5.19
N GLY A 106 1.10 8.17 -4.14
CA GLY A 106 2.23 7.27 -3.95
C GLY A 106 1.90 6.13 -3.00
N HIS A 107 2.81 5.86 -2.07
CA HIS A 107 2.76 4.69 -1.18
C HIS A 107 1.64 4.76 -0.13
N TRP A 108 1.25 5.96 0.30
CA TRP A 108 0.25 6.15 1.34
C TRP A 108 -1.12 6.45 0.73
N VAL A 109 -1.52 5.66 -0.27
CA VAL A 109 -2.69 5.89 -1.14
C VAL A 109 -3.97 6.25 -0.40
N GLN A 110 -4.22 5.62 0.74
CA GLN A 110 -5.39 5.86 1.59
C GLN A 110 -5.36 7.20 2.34
N GLN A 111 -4.19 7.78 2.54
CA GLN A 111 -4.03 9.12 3.11
C GLN A 111 -3.96 10.17 1.99
N GLU A 112 -3.23 9.88 0.91
CA GLU A 112 -3.02 10.81 -0.22
C GLU A 112 -4.27 11.01 -1.08
N GLN A 113 -5.10 9.97 -1.26
CA GLN A 113 -6.36 9.99 -2.01
C GLN A 113 -7.48 9.27 -1.23
N PRO A 114 -7.91 9.83 -0.09
CA PRO A 114 -8.78 9.13 0.87
C PRO A 114 -10.20 8.91 0.33
N GLU A 115 -10.76 9.87 -0.42
CA GLU A 115 -12.10 9.76 -0.99
C GLU A 115 -12.16 8.64 -2.03
N GLU A 116 -11.19 8.59 -2.94
CA GLU A 116 -11.15 7.59 -4.00
C GLU A 116 -10.89 6.19 -3.44
N THR A 117 -9.95 6.06 -2.49
CA THR A 117 -9.71 4.80 -1.79
C THR A 117 -10.98 4.32 -1.07
N SER A 118 -11.67 5.21 -0.36
CA SER A 118 -12.91 4.90 0.35
C SER A 118 -14.04 4.49 -0.61
N ARG A 119 -14.18 5.18 -1.74
CA ARG A 119 -15.16 4.86 -2.78
C ARG A 119 -14.98 3.43 -3.29
N LEU A 120 -13.75 3.06 -3.67
CA LEU A 120 -13.42 1.72 -4.17
C LEU A 120 -13.70 0.62 -3.12
N LEU A 121 -13.31 0.86 -1.86
CA LEU A 121 -13.57 -0.07 -0.77
C LEU A 121 -15.09 -0.27 -0.54
N ILE A 122 -15.87 0.81 -0.54
CA ILE A 122 -17.33 0.74 -0.35
C ILE A 122 -17.99 0.02 -1.53
N GLU A 123 -17.57 0.28 -2.76
CA GLU A 123 -18.09 -0.39 -3.95
C GLU A 123 -17.82 -1.91 -3.92
N PHE A 124 -16.59 -2.28 -3.54
CA PHE A 124 -16.21 -3.67 -3.37
C PHE A 124 -17.03 -4.38 -2.28
N LEU A 125 -17.17 -3.75 -1.11
CA LEU A 125 -17.94 -4.30 0.02
C LEU A 125 -19.43 -4.43 -0.27
N ARG A 126 -19.99 -3.55 -1.11
CA ARG A 126 -21.38 -3.64 -1.57
C ARG A 126 -21.63 -4.78 -2.57
N GLY A 127 -20.59 -5.48 -3.01
CA GLY A 127 -20.71 -6.54 -3.99
C GLY A 127 -21.17 -6.02 -5.35
N SER A 128 -20.87 -4.76 -5.68
CA SER A 128 -21.15 -4.22 -7.01
C SER A 128 -20.16 -4.88 -7.98
N ASP A 129 -20.59 -5.99 -8.58
CA ASP A 129 -19.88 -6.75 -9.60
C ASP A 129 -19.55 -5.84 -10.81
N HIS A 130 -18.44 -5.12 -10.76
CA HIS A 130 -17.79 -4.63 -11.97
C HIS A 130 -16.89 -5.73 -12.51
N LYS A 131 -17.50 -6.74 -13.13
CA LYS A 131 -16.79 -7.54 -14.13
C LYS A 131 -16.54 -6.64 -15.35
N ASN A 132 -15.54 -5.78 -15.30
CA ASN A 132 -14.93 -5.25 -16.52
C ASN A 132 -14.14 -6.38 -17.15
N ARG A 133 -14.80 -7.09 -18.07
CA ARG A 133 -14.12 -7.85 -19.13
C ARG A 133 -13.51 -6.90 -20.14
#